data_AF-C6SKM1-F1
#
_entry.id   AF-C6SKM1-F1
#
_cell.length_a   1.000
_cell.length_b   1.000
_cell.length_c   1.000
_cell.angle_alpha   90.00
_cell.angle_beta   90.00
_cell.angle_gamma   90.00
#
_symmetry.space_group_name_H-M   'P 1'
#
loop_
_entity.id
_entity.type
_entity.pdbx_description
1 polymer ?
#
loop_
_entity_poly.entity_id
_entity_poly.type
_entity_poly.pdbx_seq_one_letter_code
_entity_poly.pdbx_strand_id
1 'polypeptide(L)'
;MQEIGRTKPSALPEYYAVSDFAHFHLYRRVPEEGVENQWQFPLEALPEYITRGVFDFMFGIEAKVRQIQEEADIQAAAAIGRLHDALKEEGIYEEHELRLFITRLLFLFFADDSAVFQRNYLFQDFLESCKETDTLGDKLNQLFEFLNTPDQKRSKTQSEKFKGFEYVNGGLFKERLRTFDFTAKQHRALIDCGNFDWRNMRPLQ
;
A
#
# COMPACT_ATOMS: atom_id res chain seq x y z
N MET A 1 -14.43 3.98 17.76
CA MET A 1 -15.11 4.51 16.55
C MET A 1 -14.05 4.65 15.48
N GLN A 2 -14.06 3.79 14.48
CA GLN A 2 -13.14 3.84 13.34
C GLN A 2 -13.53 5.04 12.47
N GLU A 3 -12.58 5.93 12.19
CA GLU A 3 -12.78 7.00 11.20
C GLU A 3 -12.91 6.36 9.82
N ILE A 4 -14.11 6.49 9.23
CA ILE A 4 -14.36 6.22 7.82
C ILE A 4 -13.61 7.32 7.06
N GLY A 5 -12.53 6.95 6.38
CA GLY A 5 -11.74 7.87 5.56
C GLY A 5 -12.64 8.68 4.62
N ARG A 6 -12.36 10.00 4.52
CA ARG A 6 -13.07 10.91 3.61
C ARG A 6 -12.87 10.46 2.16
N THR A 7 -13.79 9.65 1.64
CA THR A 7 -13.89 9.35 0.20
C THR A 7 -14.22 10.64 -0.52
N LYS A 8 -13.38 11.03 -1.50
CA LYS A 8 -13.69 12.16 -2.40
C LYS A 8 -15.05 11.88 -3.06
N PRO A 9 -15.93 12.88 -3.29
CA PRO A 9 -17.25 12.64 -3.88
C PRO A 9 -17.24 11.90 -5.22
N SER A 10 -16.15 12.03 -5.99
CA SER A 10 -15.91 11.33 -7.26
C SER A 10 -15.55 9.85 -7.10
N ALA A 11 -15.19 9.40 -5.89
CA ALA A 11 -14.82 8.03 -5.56
C ALA A 11 -15.96 7.24 -4.91
N LEU A 12 -17.16 7.82 -4.80
CA LEU A 12 -18.33 7.13 -4.26
C LEU A 12 -18.88 6.14 -5.31
N PRO A 13 -19.26 4.92 -4.90
CA PRO A 13 -19.77 3.92 -5.82
C PRO A 13 -21.10 4.37 -6.44
N GLU A 14 -21.32 3.95 -7.69
CA GLU A 14 -22.55 4.23 -8.43
C GLU A 14 -23.73 3.44 -7.86
N TYR A 15 -23.47 2.23 -7.36
CA TYR A 15 -24.45 1.35 -6.73
C TYR A 15 -24.04 0.99 -5.31
N TYR A 16 -25.01 0.79 -4.44
CA TYR A 16 -24.80 0.21 -3.11
C TYR A 16 -25.69 -1.01 -2.93
N ALA A 17 -25.10 -2.09 -2.42
CA ALA A 17 -25.79 -3.34 -2.13
C ALA A 17 -25.74 -3.61 -0.62
N VAL A 18 -26.87 -4.05 -0.06
CA VAL A 18 -27.01 -4.44 1.35
C VAL A 18 -27.72 -5.79 1.40
N SER A 19 -27.26 -6.68 2.27
CA SER A 19 -27.91 -7.96 2.50
C SER A 19 -27.88 -8.34 3.97
N ASP A 20 -28.97 -8.96 4.43
CA ASP A 20 -29.08 -9.62 5.74
C ASP A 20 -28.88 -11.14 5.62
N PHE A 21 -28.31 -11.61 4.51
CA PHE A 21 -28.15 -13.01 4.11
C PHE A 21 -29.44 -13.78 3.79
N ALA A 22 -30.60 -13.15 3.87
CA ALA A 22 -31.87 -13.69 3.38
C ALA A 22 -32.43 -12.85 2.22
N HIS A 23 -32.21 -11.54 2.25
CA HIS A 23 -32.67 -10.57 1.27
C HIS A 23 -31.48 -9.77 0.74
N PHE A 24 -31.54 -9.41 -0.52
CA PHE A 24 -30.57 -8.60 -1.21
C PHE A 24 -31.24 -7.32 -1.70
N HIS A 25 -30.67 -6.18 -1.32
CA HIS A 25 -31.14 -4.87 -1.72
C HIS A 25 -30.04 -4.19 -2.53
N LEU A 26 -30.33 -3.82 -3.77
CA LEU A 26 -29.45 -3.06 -4.64
C LEU A 26 -30.08 -1.70 -4.91
N TYR A 27 -29.26 -0.65 -4.88
CA TYR A 27 -29.72 0.71 -5.16
C TYR A 27 -28.72 1.46 -6.02
N ARG A 28 -29.21 2.28 -6.94
CA ARG A 28 -28.42 3.28 -7.64
C ARG A 28 -28.31 4.55 -6.78
N ARG A 29 -27.10 5.07 -6.62
CA ARG A 29 -26.80 6.26 -5.79
C ARG A 29 -27.42 7.53 -6.35
N VAL A 30 -27.41 7.70 -7.66
CA VAL A 30 -28.04 8.82 -8.36
C VAL A 30 -29.13 8.25 -9.25
N PRO A 31 -30.41 8.35 -8.87
CA PRO A 31 -31.50 7.80 -9.65
C PRO A 31 -31.57 8.41 -11.06
N GLU A 32 -31.80 7.57 -12.06
CA GLU A 32 -32.06 7.96 -13.43
C GLU A 32 -33.57 7.94 -13.71
N GLU A 33 -34.07 8.93 -14.45
CA GLU A 33 -35.49 9.05 -14.76
C GLU A 33 -35.90 8.02 -15.82
N GLY A 34 -37.05 7.38 -15.63
CA GLY A 34 -37.61 6.40 -16.59
C GLY A 34 -37.00 5.00 -16.52
N VAL A 35 -36.10 4.72 -15.56
CA VAL A 35 -35.53 3.39 -15.34
C VAL A 35 -35.74 2.93 -13.90
N GLU A 36 -35.66 1.61 -13.67
CA GLU A 36 -35.65 1.05 -12.31
C GLU A 36 -34.31 1.39 -11.63
N ASN A 37 -34.36 1.88 -10.40
CA ASN A 37 -33.19 2.37 -9.66
C ASN A 37 -32.92 1.60 -8.36
N GLN A 38 -33.80 0.66 -8.01
CA GLN A 38 -33.71 -0.11 -6.79
C GLN A 38 -34.30 -1.51 -7.01
N TRP A 39 -33.65 -2.52 -6.46
CA TRP A 39 -34.07 -3.91 -6.55
C TRP A 39 -34.01 -4.54 -5.17
N GLN A 40 -35.07 -5.24 -4.78
CA GLN A 40 -35.16 -5.97 -3.51
C GLN A 40 -35.70 -7.36 -3.79
N PHE A 41 -34.96 -8.39 -3.38
CA PHE A 41 -35.31 -9.78 -3.66
C PHE A 41 -34.67 -10.74 -2.65
N PRO A 42 -35.22 -11.96 -2.45
CA PRO A 42 -34.57 -13.00 -1.66
C PRO A 42 -33.22 -13.38 -2.25
N LEU A 43 -32.21 -13.65 -1.43
CA LEU A 43 -30.86 -13.95 -1.90
C LEU A 43 -30.82 -15.18 -2.82
N GLU A 44 -31.72 -16.14 -2.64
CA GLU A 44 -31.86 -17.33 -3.49
C GLU A 44 -32.25 -16.98 -4.94
N ALA A 45 -32.92 -15.84 -5.15
CA ALA A 45 -33.29 -15.35 -6.48
C ALA A 45 -32.16 -14.59 -7.19
N LEU A 46 -31.00 -14.40 -6.54
CA LEU A 46 -29.85 -13.68 -7.12
C LEU A 46 -29.46 -14.16 -8.53
N PRO A 47 -29.38 -15.47 -8.84
CA PRO A 47 -29.05 -15.93 -10.19
C PRO A 47 -30.03 -15.44 -11.27
N GLU A 48 -31.32 -15.34 -10.93
CA GLU A 48 -32.35 -14.82 -11.84
C GLU A 48 -32.13 -13.34 -12.13
N TYR A 49 -31.84 -12.54 -11.11
CA TYR A 49 -31.56 -11.11 -11.26
C TYR A 49 -30.27 -10.83 -12.04
N ILE A 50 -29.25 -11.67 -11.88
CA ILE A 50 -28.04 -11.64 -12.73
C ILE A 50 -28.41 -11.90 -14.19
N THR A 51 -29.22 -12.93 -14.46
CA THR A 51 -29.61 -13.31 -15.84
C THR A 51 -30.54 -12.26 -16.48
N ARG A 52 -31.34 -11.54 -15.68
CA ARG A 52 -32.18 -10.41 -16.12
C ARG A 52 -31.40 -9.14 -16.43
N GLY A 53 -30.09 -9.13 -16.23
CA GLY A 53 -29.21 -8.02 -16.53
C GLY A 53 -29.20 -6.89 -15.49
N VAL A 54 -29.75 -7.12 -14.29
CA VAL A 54 -29.74 -6.13 -13.20
C VAL A 54 -28.31 -5.79 -12.76
N PHE A 55 -27.38 -6.72 -12.98
CA PHE A 55 -25.96 -6.56 -12.68
C PHE A 55 -25.11 -6.25 -13.92
N ASP A 56 -25.73 -5.89 -15.06
CA ASP A 56 -24.99 -5.62 -16.30
C ASP A 56 -24.02 -4.44 -16.17
N PHE A 57 -24.31 -3.50 -15.26
CA PHE A 57 -23.40 -2.42 -14.90
C PHE A 57 -22.04 -2.92 -14.40
N MET A 58 -21.94 -4.18 -13.95
CA MET A 58 -20.69 -4.82 -13.55
C MET A 58 -19.86 -5.31 -14.74
N PHE A 59 -20.47 -5.52 -15.92
CA PHE A 59 -19.73 -5.88 -17.12
C PHE A 59 -18.80 -4.73 -17.53
N GLY A 60 -17.51 -5.03 -17.69
CA GLY A 60 -16.48 -4.03 -17.97
C GLY A 60 -15.90 -3.33 -16.73
N ILE A 61 -16.51 -3.46 -15.54
CA ILE A 61 -15.89 -3.02 -14.28
C ILE A 61 -14.57 -3.77 -14.06
N GLU A 62 -14.52 -5.07 -14.34
CA GLU A 62 -13.27 -5.85 -14.22
C GLU A 62 -12.13 -5.29 -15.08
N ALA A 63 -12.42 -4.90 -16.32
CA ALA A 63 -11.43 -4.29 -17.21
C ALA A 63 -10.99 -2.91 -16.72
N LYS A 64 -11.93 -2.10 -16.25
CA LYS A 64 -11.64 -0.78 -15.66
C LYS A 64 -10.84 -0.87 -14.37
N VAL A 65 -11.20 -1.79 -13.48
CA VAL A 65 -10.46 -2.08 -12.24
C VAL A 65 -9.06 -2.57 -12.55
N ARG A 66 -8.91 -3.45 -13.56
CA ARG A 66 -7.59 -3.90 -14.03
C ARG A 66 -6.76 -2.74 -14.57
N GLN A 67 -7.33 -1.89 -15.41
CA GLN A 67 -6.63 -0.71 -15.95
C GLN A 67 -6.19 0.23 -14.82
N ILE A 68 -7.06 0.53 -13.86
CA ILE A 68 -6.72 1.35 -12.69
C ILE A 68 -5.57 0.74 -11.90
N GLN A 69 -5.57 -0.59 -11.70
CA GLN A 69 -4.48 -1.29 -11.03
C GLN A 69 -3.17 -1.22 -11.83
N GLU A 70 -3.21 -1.44 -13.14
CA GLU A 70 -2.04 -1.35 -14.02
C GLU A 70 -1.45 0.07 -14.02
N GLU A 71 -2.30 1.10 -14.07
CA GLU A 71 -1.88 2.49 -13.94
C GLU A 71 -1.22 2.76 -12.58
N ALA A 72 -1.80 2.24 -11.48
CA ALA A 72 -1.22 2.37 -10.14
C ALA A 72 0.16 1.69 -10.04
N ASP A 73 0.31 0.47 -10.59
CA ASP A 73 1.57 -0.28 -10.62
C ASP A 73 2.66 0.49 -11.38
N ILE A 74 2.32 1.06 -12.55
CA ILE A 74 3.23 1.91 -13.33
C ILE A 74 3.67 3.14 -12.53
N GLN A 75 2.74 3.80 -11.82
CA GLN A 75 3.09 4.97 -11.02
C GLN A 75 4.00 4.62 -9.83
N ALA A 76 3.75 3.49 -9.14
CA ALA A 76 4.58 3.02 -8.05
C ALA A 76 5.99 2.64 -8.52
N ALA A 77 6.09 1.90 -9.63
CA ALA A 77 7.38 1.56 -10.27
C ALA A 77 8.15 2.82 -10.72
N ALA A 78 7.45 3.80 -11.29
CA ALA A 78 8.06 5.07 -11.67
C ALA A 78 8.51 5.88 -10.44
N ALA A 79 7.78 5.83 -9.32
CA ALA A 79 8.15 6.54 -8.09
C ALA A 79 9.43 5.97 -7.48
N ILE A 80 9.54 4.64 -7.35
CA ILE A 80 10.76 4.01 -6.82
C ILE A 80 11.94 4.19 -7.79
N GLY A 81 11.70 4.17 -9.10
CA GLY A 81 12.72 4.46 -10.12
C GLY A 81 13.28 5.89 -9.97
N ARG A 82 12.40 6.89 -9.80
CA ARG A 82 12.83 8.27 -9.54
C ARG A 82 13.64 8.41 -8.24
N LEU A 83 13.27 7.68 -7.19
CA LEU A 83 14.04 7.68 -5.94
C LEU A 83 15.43 7.06 -6.15
N HIS A 84 15.49 5.91 -6.83
CA HIS A 84 16.75 5.26 -7.18
C HIS A 84 17.66 6.20 -7.98
N ASP A 85 17.13 6.84 -9.03
CA ASP A 85 17.92 7.73 -9.87
C ASP A 85 18.39 8.96 -9.09
N ALA A 86 17.54 9.54 -8.25
CA ALA A 86 17.91 10.68 -7.41
C ALA A 86 19.00 10.35 -6.38
N LEU A 87 19.03 9.12 -5.83
CA LEU A 87 20.11 8.67 -4.95
C LEU A 87 21.39 8.35 -5.74
N LYS A 88 21.24 7.80 -6.96
CA LYS A 88 22.37 7.50 -7.86
C LYS A 88 23.08 8.76 -8.35
N GLU A 89 22.35 9.84 -8.60
CA GLU A 89 22.89 11.13 -9.05
C GLU A 89 23.90 11.75 -8.08
N GLU A 90 23.86 11.40 -6.79
CA GLU A 90 24.89 11.84 -5.84
C GLU A 90 26.27 11.27 -6.17
N GLY A 91 26.33 10.12 -6.86
CA GLY A 91 27.58 9.51 -7.31
C GLY A 91 28.46 8.95 -6.19
N ILE A 92 27.96 8.89 -4.95
CA ILE A 92 28.71 8.47 -3.77
C ILE A 92 28.39 7.04 -3.32
N TYR A 93 27.32 6.41 -3.81
CA TYR A 93 26.90 5.06 -3.41
C TYR A 93 27.28 4.02 -4.45
N GLU A 94 27.77 2.87 -4.00
CA GLU A 94 28.04 1.75 -4.90
C GLU A 94 26.75 1.16 -5.45
N GLU A 95 26.80 0.61 -6.67
CA GLU A 95 25.62 0.06 -7.35
C GLU A 95 24.97 -1.07 -6.54
N HIS A 96 25.78 -1.88 -5.85
CA HIS A 96 25.29 -2.94 -4.96
C HIS A 96 24.55 -2.38 -3.74
N GLU A 97 25.10 -1.35 -3.09
CA GLU A 97 24.49 -0.71 -1.93
C GLU A 97 23.13 -0.12 -2.29
N LEU A 98 23.06 0.60 -3.41
CA LEU A 98 21.84 1.23 -3.89
C LEU A 98 20.76 0.19 -4.24
N ARG A 99 21.12 -0.88 -4.96
CA ARG A 99 20.19 -1.97 -5.28
C ARG A 99 19.67 -2.65 -4.03
N LEU A 100 20.52 -2.94 -3.06
CA LEU A 100 20.12 -3.59 -1.82
C LEU A 100 19.21 -2.66 -0.99
N PHE A 101 19.54 -1.37 -0.93
CA PHE A 101 18.73 -0.36 -0.26
C PHE A 101 17.33 -0.24 -0.86
N ILE A 102 17.22 -0.08 -2.18
CA ILE A 102 15.92 -0.02 -2.88
C ILE A 102 15.12 -1.31 -2.68
N THR A 103 15.79 -2.48 -2.73
CA THR A 103 15.13 -3.77 -2.49
C THR A 103 14.55 -3.86 -1.08
N ARG A 104 15.26 -3.35 -0.06
CA ARG A 104 14.76 -3.28 1.33
C ARG A 104 13.56 -2.36 1.46
N LEU A 105 13.58 -1.21 0.78
CA LEU A 105 12.44 -0.29 0.78
C LEU A 105 11.21 -0.93 0.13
N LEU A 106 11.37 -1.57 -1.04
CA LEU A 106 10.29 -2.31 -1.70
C LEU A 106 9.71 -3.41 -0.80
N PHE A 107 10.56 -4.17 -0.12
CA PHE A 107 10.12 -5.16 0.86
C PHE A 107 9.29 -4.51 1.97
N LEU A 108 9.75 -3.38 2.53
CA LEU A 108 9.04 -2.69 3.59
C LEU A 108 7.70 -2.13 3.13
N PHE A 109 7.63 -1.52 1.96
CA PHE A 109 6.38 -1.05 1.38
C PHE A 109 5.39 -2.19 1.17
N PHE A 110 5.84 -3.32 0.62
CA PHE A 110 4.99 -4.50 0.46
C PHE A 110 4.54 -5.08 1.81
N ALA A 111 5.44 -5.18 2.78
CA ALA A 111 5.15 -5.72 4.12
C ALA A 111 4.15 -4.85 4.89
N ASP A 112 4.20 -3.53 4.69
CA ASP A 112 3.31 -2.57 5.33
C ASP A 112 1.85 -2.69 4.88
N ASP A 113 1.66 -3.32 3.72
CA ASP A 113 0.41 -3.42 3.00
C ASP A 113 -0.16 -4.85 3.02
N SER A 114 0.68 -5.86 3.24
CA SER A 114 0.34 -7.30 3.13
C SER A 114 0.09 -8.02 4.46
N ALA A 115 -0.20 -7.30 5.54
CA ALA A 115 -0.40 -7.84 6.89
C ALA A 115 0.80 -8.64 7.46
N VAL A 116 2.00 -8.43 6.90
CA VAL A 116 3.26 -8.97 7.43
C VAL A 116 3.61 -8.30 8.76
N PHE A 117 3.26 -7.02 8.90
CA PHE A 117 3.37 -6.31 10.18
C PHE A 117 2.05 -6.32 10.95
N GLN A 118 2.14 -6.06 12.25
CA GLN A 118 1.00 -6.10 13.17
C GLN A 118 -0.10 -5.06 12.85
N ARG A 119 0.22 -4.08 12.01
CA ARG A 119 -0.70 -3.01 11.58
C ARG A 119 -0.26 -2.51 10.21
N ASN A 120 -1.24 -2.22 9.34
CA ASN A 120 -0.99 -1.53 8.08
C ASN A 120 -0.47 -0.10 8.30
N TYR A 121 0.28 0.44 7.34
CA TYR A 121 0.84 1.80 7.37
C TYR A 121 1.86 2.06 8.51
N LEU A 122 2.42 1.02 9.12
CA LEU A 122 3.45 1.12 10.15
C LEU A 122 4.76 1.71 9.61
N PHE A 123 5.20 1.30 8.42
CA PHE A 123 6.37 1.86 7.77
C PHE A 123 6.12 3.28 7.26
N GLN A 124 4.93 3.55 6.71
CA GLN A 124 4.54 4.91 6.34
C GLN A 124 4.56 5.85 7.56
N ASP A 125 3.94 5.47 8.67
CA ASP A 125 3.96 6.25 9.92
C ASP A 125 5.40 6.47 10.43
N PHE A 126 6.27 5.45 10.29
CA PHE A 126 7.68 5.56 10.63
C PHE A 126 8.38 6.62 9.77
N LEU A 127 8.18 6.61 8.46
CA LEU A 127 8.75 7.60 7.54
C LEU A 127 8.24 9.01 7.85
N GLU A 128 6.93 9.19 8.05
CA GLU A 128 6.32 10.50 8.35
C GLU A 128 6.74 11.05 9.72
N SER A 129 7.06 10.18 10.69
CA SER A 129 7.61 10.59 11.98
C SER A 129 9.03 11.20 11.86
N CYS A 130 9.72 10.94 10.76
CA CYS A 130 11.03 11.50 10.47
C CYS A 130 10.87 12.87 9.81
N LYS A 131 10.73 13.92 10.63
CA LYS A 131 10.59 15.29 10.10
C LYS A 131 11.90 15.87 9.57
N GLU A 132 13.01 15.48 10.20
CA GLU A 132 14.35 15.99 9.89
C GLU A 132 15.05 15.07 8.89
N THR A 133 15.43 15.62 7.75
CA THR A 133 15.99 14.89 6.60
C THR A 133 17.35 14.26 6.90
N ASP A 134 18.11 14.88 7.79
CA ASP A 134 19.45 14.45 8.23
C ASP A 134 19.41 13.18 9.11
N THR A 135 18.27 12.86 9.74
CA THR A 135 18.15 11.68 10.61
C THR A 135 17.54 10.45 9.94
N LEU A 136 16.97 10.59 8.74
CA LEU A 136 16.22 9.51 8.11
C LEU A 136 17.09 8.29 7.84
N GLY A 137 18.28 8.49 7.27
CA GLY A 137 19.21 7.39 6.96
C GLY A 137 19.60 6.58 8.18
N ASP A 138 19.96 7.25 9.27
CA ASP A 138 20.31 6.59 10.52
C ASP A 138 19.14 5.84 11.16
N LYS A 139 17.92 6.39 11.06
CA LYS A 139 16.72 5.73 11.54
C LYS A 139 16.39 4.49 10.70
N LEU A 140 16.55 4.56 9.38
CA LEU A 140 16.37 3.40 8.49
C LEU A 140 17.39 2.31 8.79
N ASN A 141 18.66 2.66 9.02
CA ASN A 141 19.67 1.68 9.41
C ASN A 141 19.35 1.00 10.74
N GLN A 142 18.86 1.75 11.73
CA GLN A 142 18.40 1.18 12.99
C GLN A 142 17.19 0.25 12.81
N LEU A 143 16.26 0.60 11.92
CA LEU A 143 15.13 -0.25 11.57
C LEU A 143 15.62 -1.54 10.89
N PHE A 144 16.54 -1.46 9.93
CA PHE A 144 17.11 -2.64 9.26
C PHE A 144 17.82 -3.58 10.24
N GLU A 145 18.58 -3.03 11.17
CA GLU A 145 19.20 -3.81 12.25
C GLU A 145 18.15 -4.50 13.13
N PHE A 146 17.08 -3.79 13.49
CA PHE A 146 15.97 -4.35 14.27
C PHE A 146 15.27 -5.50 13.53
N LEU A 147 15.00 -5.34 12.23
CA LEU A 147 14.38 -6.36 11.38
C LEU A 147 15.29 -7.59 11.22
N ASN A 148 16.61 -7.44 11.29
CA ASN A 148 17.57 -8.54 11.28
C ASN A 148 17.85 -9.15 12.67
N THR A 149 17.29 -8.58 13.74
CA THR A 149 17.54 -9.04 15.11
C THR A 149 16.39 -9.91 15.61
N PRO A 150 16.62 -11.20 15.95
CA PRO A 150 15.59 -12.07 16.53
C PRO A 150 15.06 -11.52 17.85
N ASP A 151 13.78 -11.78 18.17
CA ASP A 151 13.09 -11.19 19.34
C ASP A 151 13.84 -11.35 20.67
N GLN A 152 14.45 -12.52 20.90
CA GLN A 152 15.19 -12.84 22.12
C GLN A 152 16.47 -12.00 22.30
N LYS A 153 16.95 -11.35 21.24
CA LYS A 153 18.15 -10.50 21.23
C LYS A 153 17.82 -9.01 21.19
N ARG A 154 16.54 -8.63 21.16
CA ARG A 154 16.10 -7.23 21.13
C ARG A 154 16.15 -6.63 22.54
N SER A 155 16.69 -5.42 22.65
CA SER A 155 16.58 -4.67 23.91
C SER A 155 15.15 -4.14 24.08
N LYS A 156 14.70 -3.95 25.33
CA LYS A 156 13.37 -3.37 25.63
C LYS A 156 13.16 -2.02 24.95
N THR A 157 14.21 -1.18 24.93
CA THR A 157 14.17 0.15 24.30
C THR A 157 13.98 0.06 22.78
N GLN A 158 14.66 -0.87 22.11
CA GLN A 158 14.48 -1.10 20.67
C GLN A 158 13.08 -1.63 20.36
N SER A 159 12.58 -2.60 21.16
CA SER A 159 11.24 -3.16 20.98
C SER A 159 10.14 -2.12 21.12
N GLU A 160 10.27 -1.16 22.04
CA GLU A 160 9.30 -0.06 22.16
C GLU A 160 9.42 0.91 20.99
N LYS A 161 10.65 1.25 20.57
CA LYS A 161 10.91 2.17 19.46
C LYS A 161 10.35 1.67 18.13
N PHE A 162 10.48 0.38 17.85
CA PHE A 162 10.05 -0.26 16.60
C PHE A 162 8.89 -1.22 16.82
N LYS A 163 8.00 -0.87 17.76
CA LYS A 163 6.84 -1.67 18.09
C LYS A 163 5.98 -1.94 16.85
N GLY A 164 5.64 -3.22 16.64
CA GLY A 164 4.86 -3.69 15.50
C GLY A 164 5.70 -4.27 14.35
N PHE A 165 6.99 -3.93 14.26
CA PHE A 165 7.90 -4.53 13.28
C PHE A 165 8.35 -5.92 13.74
N GLU A 166 8.35 -6.88 12.82
CA GLU A 166 8.69 -8.27 13.11
C GLU A 166 10.13 -8.62 12.70
N TYR A 167 10.64 -9.76 13.17
CA TYR A 167 11.92 -10.27 12.71
C TYR A 167 11.77 -10.84 11.28
N VAL A 168 12.60 -10.39 10.35
CA VAL A 168 12.60 -10.85 8.96
C VAL A 168 13.78 -11.78 8.76
N ASN A 169 13.49 -13.09 8.71
CA ASN A 169 14.46 -14.09 8.32
C ASN A 169 14.58 -14.15 6.79
N GLY A 170 15.78 -14.39 6.25
CA GLY A 170 15.99 -14.49 4.79
C GLY A 170 17.23 -13.79 4.24
N GLY A 171 18.01 -13.10 5.08
CA GLY A 171 19.28 -12.53 4.67
C GLY A 171 19.21 -11.12 4.07
N LEU A 172 18.02 -10.64 3.70
CA LEU A 172 17.82 -9.32 3.10
C LEU A 172 18.44 -8.19 3.93
N PHE A 173 18.32 -8.27 5.26
CA PHE A 173 18.84 -7.26 6.21
C PHE A 173 20.18 -7.65 6.87
N LYS A 174 20.85 -8.74 6.43
CA LYS A 174 22.11 -9.18 7.05
C LYS A 174 23.29 -8.26 6.78
N GLU A 175 23.38 -7.75 5.56
CA GLU A 175 24.47 -6.85 5.16
C GLU A 175 24.26 -5.46 5.76
N ARG A 176 25.26 -4.93 6.47
CA ARG A 176 25.20 -3.57 6.99
C ARG A 176 25.60 -2.60 5.89
N LEU A 177 24.65 -1.78 5.47
CA LEU A 177 24.90 -0.68 4.54
C LEU A 177 25.42 0.53 5.31
N ARG A 178 26.19 1.38 4.64
CA ARG A 178 26.45 2.75 5.11
C ARG A 178 25.15 3.53 5.25
N THR A 179 25.18 4.62 6.02
CA THR A 179 24.05 5.55 6.08
C THR A 179 23.87 6.23 4.72
N PHE A 180 22.62 6.26 4.26
CA PHE A 180 22.19 7.04 3.10
C PHE A 180 21.77 8.42 3.58
N ASP A 181 22.36 9.45 2.99
CA ASP A 181 21.97 10.84 3.22
C ASP A 181 20.82 11.21 2.29
N PHE A 182 19.95 12.11 2.76
CA PHE A 182 18.78 12.55 2.02
C PHE A 182 18.73 14.08 1.99
N THR A 183 18.63 14.62 0.77
CA THR A 183 18.10 15.96 0.56
C THR A 183 16.60 16.00 0.89
N ALA A 184 16.06 17.20 1.13
CA ALA A 184 14.62 17.38 1.32
C ALA A 184 13.77 16.81 0.16
N LYS A 185 14.30 16.84 -1.07
CA LYS A 185 13.63 16.29 -2.25
C LYS A 185 13.59 14.76 -2.21
N GLN A 186 14.72 14.09 -1.95
CA GLN A 186 14.75 12.62 -1.86
C GLN A 186 13.96 12.12 -0.65
N HIS A 187 14.02 12.83 0.47
CA HIS A 187 13.21 12.53 1.65
C HIS A 187 11.71 12.54 1.33
N ARG A 188 11.24 13.61 0.67
CA ARG A 188 9.85 13.69 0.20
C ARG A 188 9.52 12.57 -0.79
N ALA A 189 10.41 12.30 -1.75
CA ALA A 189 10.21 11.24 -2.73
C ALA A 189 10.07 9.85 -2.08
N LEU A 190 10.83 9.58 -1.02
CA LEU A 190 10.70 8.33 -0.26
C LEU A 190 9.34 8.23 0.45
N ILE A 191 8.90 9.30 1.12
CA ILE A 191 7.57 9.33 1.76
C ILE A 191 6.46 9.16 0.71
N ASP A 192 6.61 9.79 -0.45
CA ASP A 192 5.64 9.69 -1.54
C ASP A 192 5.55 8.26 -2.09
N CYS A 193 6.63 7.48 -2.04
CA CYS A 193 6.59 6.05 -2.42
C CYS A 193 5.68 5.23 -1.50
N GLY A 194 5.63 5.53 -0.20
CA GLY A 194 4.76 4.79 0.74
C GLY A 194 3.27 5.14 0.65
N ASN A 195 2.90 6.16 -0.13
CA ASN A 195 1.50 6.51 -0.40
C ASN A 195 0.85 5.65 -1.50
N PHE A 196 1.62 4.81 -2.20
CA PHE A 196 1.09 3.86 -3.19
C PHE A 196 0.61 2.58 -2.51
N ASP A 197 -0.34 1.88 -3.14
CA ASP A 197 -0.82 0.57 -2.69
C ASP A 197 0.05 -0.53 -3.30
N TRP A 198 0.91 -1.13 -2.48
CA TRP A 198 1.88 -2.13 -2.90
C TRP A 198 1.33 -3.56 -2.84
N ARG A 199 0.11 -3.78 -2.31
CA ARG A 199 -0.48 -5.12 -2.11
C ARG A 199 -0.60 -5.94 -3.39
N ASN A 200 -0.94 -5.25 -4.48
CA ASN A 200 -1.27 -5.86 -5.75
C ASN A 200 -0.17 -5.65 -6.79
N MET A 201 0.97 -5.07 -6.41
CA MET A 201 2.05 -4.80 -7.35
C MET A 201 2.53 -6.13 -7.94
N ARG A 202 2.35 -6.28 -9.24
CA ARG A 202 2.88 -7.45 -9.95
C ARG A 202 4.33 -7.17 -10.33
N PRO A 203 5.23 -8.18 -10.26
CA PRO A 203 6.53 -8.07 -10.88
C PRO A 203 6.32 -7.70 -12.35
N LEU A 204 6.99 -6.66 -12.83
CA LEU A 204 7.05 -6.37 -14.27
C LEU A 204 7.59 -7.62 -14.95
N GLN A 205 6.77 -8.27 -15.78
CA GLN A 205 7.17 -9.40 -16.62
C GLN A 205 7.92 -8.92 -17.86
#